data_AF-A0A1F2S8N6-F1
#
_entry.id   AF-A0A1F2S8N6-F1
#
_cell.length_a   1.000
_cell.length_b   1.000
_cell.length_c   1.000
_cell.angle_alpha   90.00
_cell.angle_beta   90.00
_cell.angle_gamma   90.00
#
_symmetry.space_group_name_H-M   'P 1'
#
loop_
_entity.id
_entity.type
_entity.pdbx_description
1 polymer ?
#
loop_
_entity_poly.entity_id
_entity_poly.type
_entity_poly.pdbx_seq_one_letter_code
_entity_poly.pdbx_strand_id
1 'polypeptide(L)'
;MKAESIVFAVAGMCFGVILGWVIGTQQAARPAAPATAQVPQTGQATTRQAPPLDEARVQALMTVVKNDPKNAGAALQLGNTYFDAERYEDAIKWYEESIRIDPKNPDASTDLGISYYYTGQTDRALQRFEESLKLDPRHTKTMLNKGIVLAFGKQDLAGAEAAWKQVVALAPDSQEGQAARRALDGIAAAGHPRPGATPGS
;
A
#
# COMPACT_ATOMS: atom_id res chain seq x y z
N MET A 1 61.48 -1.42 -52.73
CA MET A 1 62.86 -1.11 -52.28
C MET A 1 62.69 -0.39 -50.93
N LYS A 2 62.84 -1.10 -49.80
CA LYS A 2 64.09 -1.39 -49.04
C LYS A 2 64.53 -0.13 -48.24
N ALA A 3 64.85 -0.12 -46.95
CA ALA A 3 65.23 -1.11 -45.92
C ALA A 3 64.80 -0.52 -44.54
N GLU A 4 64.37 -1.27 -43.51
CA GLU A 4 65.11 -2.18 -42.60
C GLU A 4 66.31 -1.58 -41.83
N SER A 5 66.23 -1.74 -40.49
CA SER A 5 67.29 -1.73 -39.45
C SER A 5 67.81 -0.36 -38.99
N ILE A 6 67.89 -0.02 -37.69
CA ILE A 6 68.77 -0.54 -36.62
C ILE A 6 68.16 -0.06 -35.27
N VAL A 7 67.75 -0.91 -34.32
CA VAL A 7 68.53 -1.58 -33.25
C VAL A 7 69.06 -0.62 -32.15
N PHE A 8 68.34 -0.65 -31.02
CA PHE A 8 68.72 -0.59 -29.58
C PHE A 8 69.57 0.57 -29.00
N ALA A 9 69.04 1.19 -27.93
CA ALA A 9 69.52 1.06 -26.54
C ALA A 9 69.56 2.39 -25.75
N VAL A 10 68.60 2.60 -24.82
CA VAL A 10 68.77 3.17 -23.46
C VAL A 10 67.57 2.66 -22.65
N ALA A 11 67.67 1.52 -21.94
CA ALA A 11 68.18 1.30 -20.58
C ALA A 11 67.18 1.68 -19.45
N GLY A 12 66.80 0.67 -18.64
CA GLY A 12 66.33 0.80 -17.24
C GLY A 12 64.81 0.73 -17.00
N MET A 13 64.10 -0.40 -17.17
CA MET A 13 64.10 -1.63 -16.34
C MET A 13 63.35 -1.44 -14.99
N CYS A 14 62.35 -2.22 -14.57
CA CYS A 14 61.54 -3.29 -15.15
C CYS A 14 60.33 -3.55 -14.23
N PHE A 15 59.22 -3.98 -14.83
CA PHE A 15 58.14 -4.74 -14.19
C PHE A 15 58.55 -6.21 -13.98
N GLY A 16 57.91 -6.88 -13.01
CA GLY A 16 58.00 -8.32 -12.75
C GLY A 16 59.21 -8.68 -11.86
N VAL A 17 59.18 -9.63 -10.93
CA VAL A 17 58.70 -11.03 -10.96
C VAL A 17 58.68 -11.43 -9.45
N ILE A 18 57.80 -12.25 -8.87
CA ILE A 18 57.88 -13.72 -8.81
C ILE A 18 56.72 -14.22 -7.92
N LEU A 19 55.89 -15.09 -8.48
CA LEU A 19 55.12 -16.11 -7.77
C LEU A 19 56.08 -17.20 -7.28
N GLY A 20 56.02 -17.56 -6.00
CA GLY A 20 56.46 -18.89 -5.53
C GLY A 20 57.18 -18.92 -4.18
N TRP A 21 56.90 -20.00 -3.44
CA TRP A 21 57.47 -20.46 -2.15
C TRP A 21 56.73 -19.92 -0.92
N VAL A 22 55.72 -20.57 -0.33
CA VAL A 22 55.59 -21.93 0.26
C VAL A 22 56.46 -22.13 1.52
N ILE A 23 55.76 -22.06 2.66
CA ILE A 23 55.94 -22.72 3.97
C ILE A 23 56.88 -22.12 5.04
N GLY A 24 56.26 -21.84 6.20
CA GLY A 24 56.82 -22.01 7.54
C GLY A 24 57.62 -20.81 8.03
N THR A 25 57.37 -20.18 9.16
CA THR A 25 56.71 -20.59 10.40
C THR A 25 56.34 -19.31 11.16
N GLN A 26 55.29 -19.38 11.97
CA GLN A 26 55.12 -18.74 13.28
C GLN A 26 53.66 -18.35 13.48
N GLN A 27 53.00 -19.28 14.15
CA GLN A 27 51.72 -19.10 14.80
C GLN A 27 51.95 -18.18 16.00
N ALA A 28 51.61 -16.91 15.87
CA ALA A 28 51.39 -16.04 17.02
C ALA A 28 49.87 -15.86 17.16
N ALA A 29 49.32 -16.56 18.15
CA ALA A 29 47.92 -16.46 18.54
C ALA A 29 47.51 -15.00 18.71
N ARG A 30 46.65 -14.50 17.83
CA ARG A 30 45.88 -13.28 18.09
C ARG A 30 44.75 -13.66 19.04
N PRO A 31 44.56 -12.98 20.18
CA PRO A 31 43.38 -13.19 21.00
C PRO A 31 42.14 -12.85 20.15
N ALA A 32 41.15 -13.75 20.21
CA ALA A 32 39.87 -13.57 19.54
C ALA A 32 39.29 -12.22 19.94
N ALA A 33 39.07 -11.34 18.97
CA ALA A 33 38.20 -10.20 19.17
C ALA A 33 36.83 -10.76 19.64
N PRO A 34 36.20 -10.17 20.66
CA PRO A 34 34.87 -10.61 21.07
C PRO A 34 33.97 -10.53 19.85
N ALA A 35 33.27 -11.63 19.57
CA ALA A 35 32.26 -11.70 18.53
C ALA A 35 31.40 -10.44 18.63
N THR A 36 31.54 -9.54 17.65
CA THR A 36 30.54 -8.51 17.46
C THR A 36 29.26 -9.27 17.24
N ALA A 37 28.39 -9.22 18.25
CA ALA A 37 27.04 -9.72 18.17
C ALA A 37 26.49 -9.18 16.85
N GLN A 38 26.26 -10.09 15.90
CA GLN A 38 25.54 -9.73 14.69
C GLN A 38 24.20 -9.22 15.19
N VAL A 39 23.98 -7.92 15.03
CA VAL A 39 22.65 -7.32 15.12
C VAL A 39 21.75 -8.23 14.28
N PRO A 40 20.64 -8.77 14.82
CA PRO A 40 19.72 -9.53 14.01
C PRO A 40 19.33 -8.64 12.84
N GLN A 41 19.69 -9.04 11.62
CA GLN A 41 19.20 -8.39 10.40
C GLN A 41 17.71 -8.72 10.26
N THR A 42 16.91 -8.21 11.19
CA THR A 42 15.45 -8.18 11.13
C THR A 42 15.09 -6.85 10.49
N GLY A 43 15.33 -6.79 9.18
CA GLY A 43 15.23 -5.56 8.42
C GLY A 43 15.18 -5.78 6.92
N GLN A 44 14.66 -6.93 6.46
CA GLN A 44 14.04 -6.93 5.14
C GLN A 44 12.72 -6.16 5.30
N ALA A 45 12.76 -4.86 5.04
CA ALA A 45 11.57 -4.14 4.63
C ALA A 45 11.06 -4.88 3.40
N THR A 46 10.09 -5.77 3.60
CA THR A 46 9.31 -6.33 2.51
C THR A 46 8.60 -5.13 1.91
N THR A 47 9.14 -4.59 0.82
CA THR A 47 8.40 -3.64 -0.01
C THR A 47 7.16 -4.39 -0.46
N ARG A 48 6.01 -4.09 0.16
CA ARG A 48 4.71 -4.56 -0.32
C ARG A 48 4.59 -4.02 -1.74
N GLN A 49 4.77 -4.90 -2.71
CA GLN A 49 4.49 -4.59 -4.10
C GLN A 49 2.98 -4.54 -4.26
N ALA A 50 2.48 -3.55 -5.00
CA ALA A 50 1.08 -3.50 -5.36
C ALA A 50 0.69 -4.81 -6.09
N PRO A 51 -0.52 -5.35 -5.85
CA PRO A 51 -0.98 -6.51 -6.59
C PRO A 51 -0.92 -6.26 -8.11
N PRO A 52 -0.54 -7.26 -8.92
CA PRO A 52 -0.49 -7.10 -10.36
C PRO A 52 -1.90 -6.84 -10.93
N LEU A 53 -1.97 -6.03 -11.99
CA LEU A 53 -3.20 -5.77 -12.71
C LEU A 53 -3.61 -7.00 -13.55
N ASP A 54 -4.88 -7.39 -13.47
CA ASP A 54 -5.45 -8.40 -14.37
C ASP A 54 -5.73 -7.78 -15.76
N GLU A 55 -4.69 -7.71 -16.59
CA GLU A 55 -4.75 -7.13 -17.94
C GLU A 55 -5.76 -7.84 -18.85
N ALA A 56 -5.93 -9.16 -18.69
CA ALA A 56 -6.88 -9.94 -19.47
C ALA A 56 -8.33 -9.53 -19.13
N ARG A 57 -8.63 -9.36 -17.84
CA ARG A 57 -9.94 -8.85 -17.38
C ARG A 57 -10.18 -7.42 -17.83
N VAL A 58 -9.17 -6.54 -17.76
CA VAL A 58 -9.27 -5.18 -18.28
C VAL A 58 -9.61 -5.21 -19.77
N GLN A 59 -8.90 -5.99 -20.58
CA GLN A 59 -9.15 -6.06 -22.03
C GLN A 59 -10.55 -6.60 -22.36
N ALA A 60 -11.02 -7.60 -21.62
CA ALA A 60 -12.35 -8.15 -21.78
C ALA A 60 -13.43 -7.09 -21.46
N LEU A 61 -13.31 -6.40 -20.32
CA LEU A 61 -14.25 -5.35 -19.92
C LEU A 61 -14.21 -4.14 -20.84
N MET A 62 -13.03 -3.74 -21.33
CA MET A 62 -12.89 -2.68 -22.32
C MET A 62 -13.62 -3.01 -23.63
N THR A 63 -13.63 -4.29 -24.03
CA THR A 63 -14.41 -4.74 -25.20
C THR A 63 -15.91 -4.59 -24.95
N VAL A 64 -16.38 -4.89 -23.73
CA VAL A 64 -17.79 -4.68 -23.35
C VAL A 64 -18.14 -3.20 -23.41
N VAL A 65 -17.36 -2.32 -22.78
CA VAL A 65 -17.60 -0.87 -22.80
C VAL A 65 -17.57 -0.30 -24.22
N LYS A 66 -16.68 -0.80 -25.08
CA LYS A 66 -16.63 -0.38 -26.48
C LYS A 66 -17.91 -0.75 -27.25
N ASN A 67 -18.46 -1.93 -27.00
CA ASN A 67 -19.65 -2.43 -27.68
C ASN A 67 -20.94 -1.86 -27.08
N ASP A 68 -20.94 -1.56 -25.77
CA ASP A 68 -22.03 -0.94 -25.03
C ASP A 68 -21.49 0.14 -24.08
N PRO A 69 -21.35 1.39 -24.58
CA PRO A 69 -20.84 2.51 -23.77
C PRO A 69 -21.75 2.94 -22.62
N LYS A 70 -22.97 2.38 -22.51
CA LYS A 70 -23.91 2.65 -21.41
C LYS A 70 -23.96 1.50 -20.40
N ASN A 71 -22.98 0.60 -20.44
CA ASN A 71 -22.88 -0.48 -19.47
C ASN A 71 -22.22 0.00 -18.17
N ALA A 72 -23.03 0.53 -17.24
CA ALA A 72 -22.54 1.00 -15.93
C ALA A 72 -21.83 -0.12 -15.13
N GLY A 73 -22.29 -1.36 -15.28
CA GLY A 73 -21.71 -2.52 -14.61
C GLY A 73 -20.30 -2.85 -15.12
N ALA A 74 -20.06 -2.77 -16.42
CA ALA A 74 -18.73 -2.97 -16.99
C ALA A 74 -17.75 -1.88 -16.55
N ALA A 75 -18.20 -0.61 -16.52
CA ALA A 75 -17.42 0.50 -15.97
C ALA A 75 -17.10 0.29 -14.48
N LEU A 76 -18.07 -0.13 -13.67
CA LEU A 76 -17.86 -0.45 -12.25
C LEU A 76 -16.80 -1.54 -12.08
N GLN A 77 -16.90 -2.62 -12.87
CA GLN A 77 -15.96 -3.74 -12.80
C GLN A 77 -14.55 -3.36 -13.26
N LEU A 78 -14.41 -2.41 -14.21
CA LEU A 78 -13.11 -1.83 -14.54
C LEU A 78 -12.54 -1.06 -13.35
N GLY A 79 -13.37 -0.23 -12.69
CA GLY A 79 -13.01 0.46 -11.46
C GLY A 79 -12.48 -0.51 -10.39
N ASN A 80 -13.23 -1.58 -10.12
CA ASN A 80 -12.83 -2.63 -9.17
C ASN A 80 -11.50 -3.29 -9.57
N THR A 81 -11.33 -3.63 -10.85
CA THR A 81 -10.11 -4.29 -11.33
C THR A 81 -8.87 -3.41 -11.14
N TYR A 82 -8.98 -2.11 -11.39
CA TYR A 82 -7.89 -1.16 -11.10
C TYR A 82 -7.69 -0.94 -9.60
N PHE A 83 -8.78 -0.90 -8.83
CA PHE A 83 -8.74 -0.74 -7.39
C PHE A 83 -8.01 -1.91 -6.70
N ASP A 84 -8.31 -3.14 -7.09
CA ASP A 84 -7.68 -4.36 -6.56
C ASP A 84 -6.18 -4.41 -6.86
N ALA A 85 -5.75 -3.77 -7.94
CA ALA A 85 -4.35 -3.57 -8.32
C ALA A 85 -3.70 -2.33 -7.67
N GLU A 86 -4.39 -1.69 -6.71
CA GLU A 86 -4.00 -0.44 -6.04
C GLU A 86 -3.72 0.73 -7.01
N ARG A 87 -4.31 0.70 -8.22
CA ARG A 87 -4.21 1.76 -9.25
C ARG A 87 -5.38 2.73 -9.13
N TYR A 88 -5.44 3.44 -8.00
CA TYR A 88 -6.61 4.22 -7.58
C TYR A 88 -6.98 5.34 -8.55
N GLU A 89 -6.02 6.01 -9.20
CA GLU A 89 -6.30 7.07 -10.19
C GLU A 89 -7.03 6.54 -11.43
N ASP A 90 -6.74 5.31 -11.85
CA ASP A 90 -7.45 4.67 -12.95
C ASP A 90 -8.81 4.13 -12.49
N ALA A 91 -8.90 3.63 -11.25
CA ALA A 91 -10.18 3.24 -10.65
C ALA A 91 -11.17 4.41 -10.56
N ILE A 92 -10.69 5.60 -10.16
CA ILE A 92 -11.50 6.84 -10.09
C ILE A 92 -12.20 7.12 -11.43
N LYS A 93 -11.47 7.07 -12.54
CA LYS A 93 -12.04 7.37 -13.88
C LYS A 93 -13.21 6.44 -14.21
N TRP A 94 -13.06 5.16 -13.90
CA TRP A 94 -14.07 4.15 -14.21
C TRP A 94 -15.25 4.16 -13.24
N TYR A 95 -15.02 4.48 -11.97
CA TYR A 95 -16.13 4.72 -11.03
C TYR A 95 -16.91 5.98 -11.37
N GLU A 96 -16.24 7.09 -11.73
CA GLU A 96 -16.90 8.30 -12.21
C GLU A 96 -17.75 8.02 -13.46
N GLU A 97 -17.25 7.21 -14.40
CA GLU A 97 -18.00 6.80 -15.58
C GLU A 97 -19.20 5.90 -15.22
N SER A 98 -19.03 4.95 -14.32
CA SER A 98 -20.12 4.10 -13.83
C SER A 98 -21.24 4.93 -13.22
N ILE A 99 -20.92 5.89 -12.35
CA ILE A 99 -21.87 6.81 -11.70
C ILE A 99 -22.52 7.76 -12.72
N ARG A 100 -21.76 8.21 -13.73
CA ARG A 100 -22.31 9.05 -14.81
C ARG A 100 -23.40 8.32 -15.60
N ILE A 101 -23.23 7.01 -15.80
CA ILE A 101 -24.18 6.16 -16.52
C ILE A 101 -25.36 5.77 -15.62
N ASP A 102 -25.08 5.28 -14.41
CA ASP A 102 -26.08 4.93 -13.39
C ASP A 102 -25.77 5.61 -12.05
N PRO A 103 -26.44 6.74 -11.75
CA PRO A 103 -26.18 7.50 -10.53
C PRO A 103 -26.84 6.89 -9.28
N LYS A 104 -27.51 5.74 -9.38
CA LYS A 104 -28.30 5.15 -8.27
C LYS A 104 -27.61 3.99 -7.56
N ASN A 105 -26.32 3.78 -7.81
CA ASN A 105 -25.54 2.72 -7.18
C ASN A 105 -24.73 3.24 -5.97
N PRO A 106 -25.12 2.96 -4.72
CA PRO A 106 -24.39 3.40 -3.54
C PRO A 106 -23.01 2.76 -3.41
N ASP A 107 -22.79 1.56 -3.94
CA ASP A 107 -21.46 0.90 -3.94
C ASP A 107 -20.48 1.66 -4.81
N ALA A 108 -20.89 2.08 -6.01
CA ALA A 108 -20.03 2.84 -6.92
C ALA A 108 -19.57 4.16 -6.28
N SER A 109 -20.48 4.89 -5.62
CA SER A 109 -20.12 6.10 -4.86
C SER A 109 -19.20 5.78 -3.67
N THR A 110 -19.41 4.64 -3.00
CA THR A 110 -18.53 4.20 -1.90
C THR A 110 -17.12 3.93 -2.40
N ASP A 111 -16.98 3.16 -3.47
CA ASP A 111 -15.67 2.75 -3.99
C ASP A 111 -14.91 3.91 -4.65
N LEU A 112 -15.64 4.87 -5.24
CA LEU A 112 -15.07 6.16 -5.64
C LEU A 112 -14.56 6.95 -4.43
N GLY A 113 -15.34 7.00 -3.35
CA GLY A 113 -14.92 7.66 -2.11
C GLY A 113 -13.66 7.06 -1.50
N ILE A 114 -13.57 5.73 -1.46
CA ILE A 114 -12.38 5.01 -0.99
C ILE A 114 -11.18 5.33 -1.87
N SER A 115 -11.33 5.31 -3.20
CA SER A 115 -10.26 5.66 -4.14
C SER A 115 -9.78 7.12 -3.98
N TYR A 116 -10.69 8.07 -3.75
CA TYR A 116 -10.30 9.45 -3.43
C TYR A 116 -9.50 9.53 -2.14
N TYR A 117 -9.86 8.76 -1.11
CA TYR A 117 -9.08 8.74 0.13
C TYR A 117 -7.66 8.21 -0.08
N TYR A 118 -7.48 7.11 -0.82
CA TYR A 118 -6.15 6.57 -1.12
C TYR A 118 -5.29 7.50 -1.98
N THR A 119 -5.89 8.40 -2.75
CA THR A 119 -5.20 9.43 -3.54
C THR A 119 -5.08 10.77 -2.80
N GLY A 120 -5.33 10.80 -1.48
CA GLY A 120 -5.17 11.98 -0.63
C GLY A 120 -6.29 13.02 -0.71
N GLN A 121 -7.38 12.71 -1.40
CA GLN A 121 -8.51 13.62 -1.63
C GLN A 121 -9.62 13.42 -0.57
N THR A 122 -9.27 13.60 0.70
CA THR A 122 -10.14 13.29 1.85
C THR A 122 -11.52 13.95 1.79
N ASP A 123 -11.61 15.23 1.38
CA ASP A 123 -12.92 15.92 1.31
C ASP A 123 -13.82 15.36 0.21
N ARG A 124 -13.24 15.00 -0.94
CA ARG A 124 -13.98 14.35 -2.03
C ARG A 124 -14.46 12.95 -1.61
N ALA A 125 -13.67 12.24 -0.83
CA ALA A 125 -14.06 10.95 -0.26
C ALA A 125 -15.33 11.07 0.61
N LEU A 126 -15.32 12.03 1.55
CA LEU A 126 -16.45 12.27 2.44
C LEU A 126 -17.71 12.71 1.66
N GLN A 127 -17.57 13.56 0.65
CA GLN A 127 -18.69 13.95 -0.22
C GLN A 127 -19.31 12.73 -0.90
N ARG A 128 -18.51 11.80 -1.42
CA ARG A 128 -19.03 10.60 -2.08
C ARG A 128 -19.69 9.63 -1.11
N PHE A 129 -19.20 9.52 0.11
CA PHE A 129 -19.89 8.76 1.15
C PHE A 129 -21.24 9.39 1.52
N GLU A 130 -21.36 10.70 1.55
CA GLU A 130 -22.65 11.36 1.76
C GLU A 130 -23.63 11.12 0.60
N GLU A 131 -23.17 11.12 -0.63
CA GLU A 131 -23.99 10.77 -1.79
C GLU A 131 -24.46 9.32 -1.74
N SER A 132 -23.56 8.38 -1.43
CA SER A 132 -23.90 6.98 -1.23
C SER A 132 -24.95 6.79 -0.13
N LEU A 133 -24.79 7.46 1.03
CA LEU A 133 -25.75 7.39 2.14
C LEU A 133 -27.07 8.14 1.87
N LYS A 134 -27.11 9.07 0.90
CA LYS A 134 -28.36 9.65 0.41
C LYS A 134 -29.15 8.65 -0.43
N LEU A 135 -28.46 7.78 -1.18
CA LEU A 135 -29.08 6.72 -1.98
C LEU A 135 -29.55 5.56 -1.09
N ASP A 136 -28.69 5.11 -0.18
CA ASP A 136 -29.01 4.09 0.82
C ASP A 136 -28.52 4.51 2.23
N PRO A 137 -29.42 5.05 3.07
CA PRO A 137 -29.10 5.45 4.44
C PRO A 137 -28.71 4.29 5.37
N ARG A 138 -28.82 3.03 4.93
CA ARG A 138 -28.46 1.84 5.72
C ARG A 138 -27.20 1.15 5.17
N HIS A 139 -26.48 1.78 4.25
CA HIS A 139 -25.30 1.20 3.61
C HIS A 139 -24.10 1.12 4.57
N THR A 140 -23.96 -0.02 5.24
CA THR A 140 -22.98 -0.22 6.33
C THR A 140 -21.53 -0.12 5.86
N LYS A 141 -21.22 -0.58 4.64
CA LYS A 141 -19.89 -0.44 4.01
C LYS A 141 -19.48 1.03 3.93
N THR A 142 -20.40 1.91 3.54
CA THR A 142 -20.13 3.35 3.44
C THR A 142 -19.94 3.99 4.79
N MET A 143 -20.80 3.66 5.77
CA MET A 143 -20.68 4.18 7.13
C MET A 143 -19.34 3.77 7.76
N LEU A 144 -18.93 2.52 7.58
CA LEU A 144 -17.64 2.01 8.07
C LEU A 144 -16.47 2.80 7.48
N ASN A 145 -16.44 2.93 6.14
CA ASN A 145 -15.38 3.66 5.44
C ASN A 145 -15.39 5.16 5.75
N LYS A 146 -16.58 5.77 5.90
CA LYS A 146 -16.70 7.15 6.37
C LYS A 146 -16.06 7.32 7.74
N GLY A 147 -16.33 6.40 8.68
CA GLY A 147 -15.69 6.43 10.00
C GLY A 147 -14.16 6.30 9.93
N ILE A 148 -13.64 5.42 9.06
CA ILE A 148 -12.19 5.30 8.82
C ILE A 148 -11.61 6.64 8.32
N VAL A 149 -12.24 7.25 7.31
CA VAL A 149 -11.75 8.51 6.74
C VAL A 149 -11.87 9.68 7.73
N LEU A 150 -12.91 9.71 8.57
CA LEU A 150 -13.02 10.69 9.65
C LEU A 150 -11.88 10.52 10.67
N ALA A 151 -11.62 9.30 11.13
CA ALA A 151 -10.59 9.02 12.13
C ALA A 151 -9.17 9.34 11.62
N PHE A 152 -8.82 8.90 10.42
CA PHE A 152 -7.45 8.96 9.93
C PHE A 152 -7.19 10.12 8.96
N GLY A 153 -8.17 10.46 8.13
CA GLY A 153 -8.06 11.56 7.16
C GLY A 153 -8.38 12.93 7.75
N LYS A 154 -9.29 13.00 8.74
CA LYS A 154 -9.68 14.25 9.40
C LYS A 154 -9.26 14.35 10.87
N GLN A 155 -8.75 13.26 11.46
CA GLN A 155 -8.46 13.18 12.89
C GLN A 155 -9.71 13.47 13.76
N ASP A 156 -10.90 13.26 13.19
CA ASP A 156 -12.20 13.42 13.85
C ASP A 156 -12.64 12.08 14.44
N LEU A 157 -12.13 11.77 15.63
CA LEU A 157 -12.48 10.54 16.34
C LEU A 157 -13.94 10.53 16.80
N ALA A 158 -14.51 11.69 17.11
CA ALA A 158 -15.91 11.79 17.54
C ALA A 158 -16.86 11.45 16.39
N GLY A 159 -16.62 11.99 15.20
CA GLY A 159 -17.35 11.65 13.97
C GLY A 159 -17.16 10.18 13.59
N ALA A 160 -15.95 9.64 13.73
CA ALA A 160 -15.67 8.23 13.47
C ALA A 160 -16.44 7.31 14.42
N GLU A 161 -16.43 7.61 15.73
CA GLU A 161 -17.16 6.86 16.75
C GLU A 161 -18.67 6.86 16.47
N ALA A 162 -19.23 8.02 16.09
CA ALA A 162 -20.64 8.14 15.71
C ALA A 162 -20.99 7.25 14.50
N ALA A 163 -20.16 7.26 13.46
CA ALA A 163 -20.37 6.44 12.26
C ALA A 163 -20.30 4.94 12.57
N TRP A 164 -19.30 4.50 13.32
CA TRP A 164 -19.13 3.08 13.67
C TRP A 164 -20.21 2.57 14.62
N LYS A 165 -20.71 3.40 15.54
CA LYS A 165 -21.87 3.05 16.37
C LYS A 165 -23.12 2.79 15.53
N GLN A 166 -23.34 3.56 14.45
CA GLN A 166 -24.45 3.31 13.53
C GLN A 166 -24.30 1.96 12.82
N VAL A 167 -23.09 1.61 12.37
CA VAL A 167 -22.82 0.29 11.76
C VAL A 167 -23.16 -0.85 12.73
N VAL A 168 -22.68 -0.76 13.98
CA VAL A 168 -22.94 -1.78 15.01
C VAL A 168 -24.44 -1.88 15.35
N ALA A 169 -25.16 -0.76 15.38
CA ALA A 169 -26.60 -0.75 15.62
C ALA A 169 -27.40 -1.38 14.48
N LEU A 170 -26.96 -1.18 13.23
CA LEU A 170 -27.66 -1.67 12.04
C LEU A 170 -27.39 -3.14 11.73
N ALA A 171 -26.14 -3.58 11.89
CA ALA A 171 -25.71 -4.91 11.47
C ALA A 171 -24.59 -5.46 12.39
N PRO A 172 -24.88 -5.75 13.68
CA PRO A 172 -23.86 -6.08 14.68
C PRO A 172 -23.03 -7.32 14.33
N ASP A 173 -23.63 -8.31 13.67
CA ASP A 173 -22.99 -9.59 13.37
C ASP A 173 -22.33 -9.64 11.97
N SER A 174 -22.51 -8.58 11.17
CA SER A 174 -21.88 -8.45 9.85
C SER A 174 -20.37 -8.25 9.95
N GLN A 175 -19.65 -8.47 8.85
CA GLN A 175 -18.21 -8.18 8.79
C GLN A 175 -17.93 -6.71 9.12
N GLU A 176 -18.76 -5.80 8.62
CA GLU A 176 -18.68 -4.36 8.89
C GLU A 176 -18.96 -4.04 10.35
N GLY A 177 -19.98 -4.67 10.95
CA GLY A 177 -20.33 -4.52 12.37
C GLY A 177 -19.21 -4.98 13.30
N GLN A 178 -18.61 -6.12 13.00
CA GLN A 178 -17.45 -6.63 13.75
C GLN A 178 -16.23 -5.72 13.57
N ALA A 179 -15.98 -5.22 12.35
CA ALA A 179 -14.90 -4.26 12.10
C ALA A 179 -15.12 -2.93 12.84
N ALA A 180 -16.33 -2.40 12.80
CA ALA A 180 -16.72 -1.20 13.54
C ALA A 180 -16.55 -1.37 15.05
N ARG A 181 -16.94 -2.53 15.60
CA ARG A 181 -16.73 -2.84 17.02
C ARG A 181 -15.25 -2.83 17.41
N ARG A 182 -14.40 -3.51 16.64
CA ARG A 182 -12.94 -3.48 16.86
C ARG A 182 -12.37 -2.05 16.81
N ALA A 183 -12.87 -1.23 15.89
CA ALA A 183 -12.44 0.16 15.77
C ALA A 183 -12.85 1.00 16.99
N LEU A 184 -14.07 0.82 17.50
CA LEU A 184 -14.57 1.45 18.73
C LEU A 184 -13.76 1.02 19.97
N ASP A 185 -13.50 -0.27 20.11
CA ASP A 185 -12.69 -0.81 21.22
C ASP A 185 -11.27 -0.21 21.21
N GLY A 186 -10.70 -0.01 20.01
CA GLY A 186 -9.41 0.65 19.81
C GLY A 186 -9.39 2.10 20.30
N ILE A 187 -10.42 2.88 20.01
CA ILE A 187 -10.56 4.25 20.52
C ILE A 187 -10.66 4.25 22.05
N ALA A 188 -11.51 3.39 22.61
CA ALA A 188 -11.71 3.32 24.06
C ALA A 188 -10.41 2.96 24.80
N ALA A 189 -9.63 2.01 24.27
CA ALA A 189 -8.35 1.62 24.83
C ALA A 189 -7.29 2.74 24.78
N ALA A 190 -7.32 3.59 23.75
CA ALA A 190 -6.41 4.74 23.65
C ALA A 190 -6.76 5.87 24.64
N GLY A 191 -8.04 5.99 25.02
CA GLY A 191 -8.53 7.00 25.97
C GLY A 191 -8.37 6.63 27.44
N HIS A 192 -8.10 5.36 27.78
CA HIS A 192 -7.90 4.91 29.15
C HIS A 192 -6.42 4.62 29.41
N PRO A 193 -5.69 5.40 30.24
CA PRO A 193 -4.36 4.99 30.68
C PRO A 193 -4.49 3.66 31.43
N ARG A 194 -3.67 2.66 31.06
CA ARG A 194 -3.69 1.36 31.74
C ARG A 194 -3.46 1.57 33.23
N PRO A 195 -4.40 1.15 34.11
CA PRO A 195 -4.16 1.20 35.54
C PRO A 195 -3.07 0.17 35.85
N GLY A 196 -1.86 0.64 36.19
CA GLY A 196 -0.75 -0.24 36.57
C GLY A 196 0.62 0.10 35.97
N ALA A 197 0.75 1.11 35.10
CA ALA A 197 2.07 1.62 34.74
C ALA A 197 2.63 2.49 35.89
N THR A 198 3.17 1.85 36.93
CA THR A 198 4.02 2.57 37.90
C THR A 198 5.29 3.03 37.17
N PRO A 199 5.60 4.34 37.14
CA PRO A 199 6.88 4.81 36.64
C PRO A 199 7.93 4.61 37.73
N GLY A 200 8.96 3.84 37.41
CA GLY A 200 10.24 3.84 38.13
C GLY A 200 10.33 2.89 39.32
N SER A 201 11.19 1.90 39.16
CA SER A 201 12.04 1.36 40.22
C SER A 201 13.48 1.47 39.76
#